data_AF-A0A5N6VR14-F1
#
_entry.id   AF-A0A5N6VR14-F1
#
_cell.length_a   1.000
_cell.length_b   1.000
_cell.length_c   1.000
_cell.angle_alpha   90.00
_cell.angle_beta   90.00
_cell.angle_gamma   90.00
#
_symmetry.space_group_name_H-M   'P 1'
#
loop_
_entity.id
_entity.type
_entity.pdbx_description
1 polymer ?
#
loop_
_entity_poly.entity_id
_entity_poly.type
_entity_poly.pdbx_seq_one_letter_code
_entity_poly.pdbx_strand_id
1 'polypeptide(L)'
;MKENSPEPLYSDIAIVLIHVLGIAYFGLLTGSFLCGFFSLPLPQAQGVLSDSLIVLCFLTAVLAFCSLSLSSHIARRSLRSEQVTAMALIAASTISFVYFQFYHDKWTSRMYMLFFGLVAVQSVRHMIQSETSFPKACVWYGLLGFIPAVHALLWPSTCRMPMITNFITYLTLNAIGGFAYVIRVPERLAGLVSNSISKIFMHASFIMTASFFAGALLVGHESNTALTVDECKGWKW
;
A
#
# COMPACT_ATOMS: atom_id res chain seq x y z
N MET A 1 -33.11 10.72 12.50
CA MET A 1 -32.01 11.69 12.68
C MET A 1 -31.14 11.13 13.81
N LYS A 2 -30.04 10.45 13.49
CA LYS A 2 -29.15 9.87 14.53
C LYS A 2 -28.29 11.01 15.05
N GLU A 3 -28.43 11.31 16.34
CA GLU A 3 -27.59 12.24 17.08
C GLU A 3 -26.15 11.72 17.00
N ASN A 4 -25.28 12.44 16.29
CA ASN A 4 -23.85 12.13 16.24
C ASN A 4 -23.28 12.43 17.63
N SER A 5 -23.16 11.40 18.48
CA SER A 5 -22.36 11.51 19.70
C SER A 5 -20.97 12.00 19.28
N PRO A 6 -20.43 13.07 19.90
CA PRO A 6 -19.11 13.57 19.54
C PRO A 6 -18.10 12.42 19.69
N GLU A 7 -17.45 12.03 18.59
CA GLU A 7 -16.32 11.10 18.67
C GLU A 7 -15.31 11.69 19.68
N PRO A 8 -14.74 10.87 20.57
CA PRO A 8 -13.84 11.37 21.60
C PRO A 8 -12.62 12.02 20.95
N LEU A 9 -12.38 13.29 21.27
CA LEU A 9 -11.31 14.16 20.75
C LEU A 9 -9.91 13.48 20.72
N TYR A 10 -9.66 12.57 21.67
CA TYR A 10 -8.41 11.82 21.78
C TYR A 10 -8.14 10.84 20.62
N SER A 11 -9.20 10.29 20.00
CA SER A 11 -9.06 9.33 18.90
C SER A 11 -8.48 9.97 17.65
N ASP A 12 -8.91 11.20 17.33
CA ASP A 12 -8.44 11.91 16.15
C ASP A 12 -7.01 12.43 16.34
N ILE A 13 -6.62 12.82 17.56
CA ILE A 13 -5.24 13.23 17.86
C ILE A 13 -4.25 12.08 17.59
N ALA A 14 -4.56 10.86 18.05
CA ALA A 14 -3.69 9.70 17.81
C ALA A 14 -3.53 9.41 16.31
N ILE A 15 -4.62 9.47 15.53
CA ILE A 15 -4.59 9.25 14.08
C ILE A 15 -3.79 10.35 13.38
N VAL A 16 -3.98 11.62 13.78
CA VAL A 16 -3.21 12.76 13.29
C VAL A 16 -1.72 12.53 13.53
N LEU A 17 -1.32 12.11 14.74
CA LEU A 17 0.08 11.81 15.06
C LEU A 17 0.65 10.67 14.21
N ILE A 18 -0.11 9.58 14.02
CA ILE A 18 0.28 8.46 13.17
C ILE A 18 0.61 8.94 11.75
N HIS A 19 -0.26 9.76 11.16
CA HIS A 19 -0.04 10.24 9.79
C HIS A 19 1.04 11.32 9.70
N VAL A 20 1.21 12.18 10.70
CA VAL A 20 2.33 13.13 10.74
C VAL A 20 3.67 12.38 10.79
N LEU A 21 3.78 11.35 11.64
CA LEU A 21 4.96 10.49 11.71
C LEU A 21 5.16 9.73 10.39
N GLY A 22 4.09 9.22 9.79
CA GLY A 22 4.12 8.61 8.46
C GLY A 22 4.67 9.55 7.39
N ILE A 23 4.15 10.77 7.30
CA ILE A 23 4.62 11.80 6.35
C ILE A 23 6.09 12.11 6.59
N ALA A 24 6.52 12.30 7.84
CA ALA A 24 7.91 12.57 8.17
C ALA A 24 8.82 11.41 7.72
N TYR A 25 8.47 10.17 8.08
CA TYR A 25 9.22 8.97 7.71
C TYR A 25 9.31 8.78 6.19
N PHE A 26 8.17 8.71 5.51
CA PHE A 26 8.15 8.48 4.05
C PHE A 26 8.67 9.69 3.27
N GLY A 27 8.54 10.91 3.81
CA GLY A 27 9.09 12.12 3.22
C GLY A 27 10.61 12.11 3.24
N LEU A 28 11.21 11.78 4.40
CA LEU A 28 12.65 11.59 4.52
C LEU A 28 13.15 10.43 3.65
N LEU A 29 12.43 9.31 3.63
CA LEU A 29 12.77 8.16 2.79
C LEU A 29 12.76 8.51 1.30
N THR A 30 11.70 9.19 0.84
CA THR A 30 11.57 9.64 -0.56
C THR A 30 12.65 10.65 -0.90
N GLY A 31 12.92 11.61 -0.02
CA GLY A 31 13.98 12.60 -0.20
C GLY A 31 15.35 11.96 -0.29
N SER A 32 15.68 11.04 0.61
CA SER A 32 16.94 10.28 0.58
C SER A 32 17.07 9.46 -0.70
N PHE A 33 16.01 8.77 -1.11
CA PHE A 33 15.97 8.01 -2.36
C PHE A 33 16.23 8.90 -3.60
N LEU A 34 15.55 10.05 -3.68
CA LEU A 34 15.73 11.00 -4.78
C LEU A 34 17.14 11.59 -4.80
N CYS A 35 17.69 11.97 -3.65
CA CYS A 35 19.07 12.45 -3.56
C CYS A 35 20.06 11.41 -4.07
N GLY A 36 19.86 10.13 -3.71
CA GLY A 36 20.67 9.01 -4.24
C GLY A 36 20.54 8.88 -5.75
N PHE A 37 19.31 8.89 -6.28
CA PHE A 37 19.05 8.78 -7.72
C PHE A 37 19.66 9.93 -8.53
N PHE A 38 19.49 11.18 -8.08
CA PHE A 38 20.05 12.35 -8.76
C PHE A 38 21.58 12.44 -8.67
N SER A 39 22.21 11.72 -7.74
CA SER A 39 23.67 11.62 -7.65
C SER A 39 24.27 10.63 -8.64
N LEU A 40 23.45 9.81 -9.33
CA LEU A 40 23.94 8.81 -10.28
C LEU A 40 24.42 9.46 -11.59
N PRO A 41 25.52 8.97 -12.19
CA PRO A 41 25.87 9.30 -13.56
C PRO A 41 24.74 8.97 -14.54
N LEU A 42 24.56 9.80 -15.58
CA LEU A 42 23.43 9.69 -16.53
C LEU A 42 23.22 8.28 -17.10
N PRO A 43 24.27 7.52 -17.53
CA PRO A 43 24.07 6.18 -18.06
C PRO A 43 23.52 5.19 -17.02
N GLN A 44 23.93 5.34 -15.76
CA GLN A 44 23.43 4.51 -14.65
C GLN A 44 22.00 4.90 -14.28
N ALA A 45 21.71 6.20 -14.22
CA ALA A 45 20.37 6.72 -13.96
C ALA A 45 19.34 6.23 -14.98
N GLN A 46 19.72 6.18 -16.27
CA GLN A 46 18.87 5.62 -17.33
C GLN A 46 18.60 4.12 -17.13
N GLY A 47 19.61 3.35 -16.70
CA GLY A 47 19.49 1.92 -16.47
C GLY A 47 18.51 1.55 -15.35
N VAL A 48 18.39 2.39 -14.31
CA VAL A 48 17.54 2.13 -13.14
C VAL A 48 16.25 2.97 -13.12
N LEU A 49 16.01 3.80 -14.14
CA LEU A 49 14.89 4.75 -14.17
C LEU A 49 13.53 4.07 -13.96
N SER A 50 13.29 2.96 -14.66
CA SER A 50 12.02 2.23 -14.56
C SER A 50 11.79 1.70 -13.13
N ASP A 51 12.82 1.14 -12.50
CA ASP A 51 12.74 0.64 -11.13
C ASP A 51 12.47 1.79 -10.16
N SER A 52 13.18 2.91 -10.34
CA SER A 52 13.03 4.11 -9.53
C SER A 52 11.62 4.69 -9.62
N LEU A 53 11.02 4.72 -10.81
CA LEU A 53 9.65 5.19 -10.99
C LEU A 53 8.63 4.30 -10.26
N ILE A 54 8.84 3.00 -10.22
CA ILE A 54 7.96 2.06 -9.52
C ILE A 54 8.04 2.25 -8.00
N VAL A 55 9.24 2.43 -7.45
CA VAL A 55 9.44 2.73 -6.03
C VAL A 55 8.82 4.09 -5.69
N LEU A 56 9.07 5.12 -6.50
CA LEU A 56 8.50 6.45 -6.31
C LEU A 56 6.97 6.46 -6.41
N CYS A 57 6.40 5.68 -7.32
CA CYS A 57 4.94 5.55 -7.44
C CYS A 57 4.33 5.03 -6.13
N PHE A 58 4.94 4.03 -5.50
CA PHE A 58 4.50 3.54 -4.19
C PHE A 58 4.68 4.60 -3.08
N LEU A 59 5.89 5.18 -2.96
CA LEU A 59 6.20 6.17 -1.91
C LEU A 59 5.29 7.40 -1.99
N THR A 60 5.04 7.90 -3.21
CA THR A 60 4.13 9.03 -3.45
C THR A 60 2.69 8.68 -3.14
N ALA A 61 2.23 7.46 -3.45
CA ALA A 61 0.90 7.01 -3.06
C ALA A 61 0.72 6.94 -1.54
N VAL A 62 1.73 6.47 -0.80
CA VAL A 62 1.72 6.49 0.67
C VAL A 62 1.65 7.91 1.21
N LEU A 63 2.53 8.81 0.73
CA LEU A 63 2.54 10.21 1.12
C LEU A 63 1.21 10.92 0.83
N ALA A 64 0.62 10.65 -0.34
CA ALA A 64 -0.68 11.20 -0.72
C ALA A 64 -1.79 10.69 0.20
N PHE A 65 -1.78 9.39 0.54
CA PHE A 65 -2.74 8.82 1.49
C PHE A 65 -2.60 9.46 2.88
N CYS A 66 -1.39 9.50 3.45
CA CYS A 66 -1.17 10.10 4.77
C CYS A 66 -1.56 11.59 4.79
N SER A 67 -1.22 12.35 3.75
CA SER A 67 -1.53 13.79 3.67
C SER A 67 -3.02 14.06 3.54
N LEU A 68 -3.74 13.24 2.76
CA LEU A 68 -5.19 13.40 2.57
C LEU A 68 -5.99 12.87 3.76
N SER A 69 -5.54 11.80 4.43
CA SER A 69 -6.10 11.36 5.71
C SER A 69 -5.86 12.41 6.79
N LEU A 70 -4.65 12.95 6.92
CA LEU A 70 -4.38 14.06 7.84
C LEU A 70 -5.30 15.27 7.58
N SER A 71 -5.51 15.61 6.31
CA SER A 71 -6.41 16.70 5.92
C SER A 71 -7.89 16.42 6.20
N SER A 72 -8.34 15.16 6.08
CA SER A 72 -9.73 14.77 6.42
C SER A 72 -9.97 14.91 7.92
N HIS A 73 -8.97 14.57 8.74
CA HIS A 73 -9.06 14.67 10.21
C HIS A 73 -8.89 16.10 10.74
N ILE A 74 -7.96 16.91 10.21
CA ILE A 74 -7.73 18.28 10.71
C ILE A 74 -8.73 19.27 10.14
N ALA A 75 -8.90 19.28 8.81
CA ALA A 75 -9.65 20.31 8.10
C ALA A 75 -11.08 19.86 7.74
N ARG A 76 -11.53 18.70 8.23
CA ARG A 76 -12.82 18.08 7.89
C ARG A 76 -13.04 18.01 6.37
N ARG A 77 -11.96 17.83 5.60
CA ARG A 77 -12.03 17.67 4.15
C ARG A 77 -12.72 16.35 3.79
N SER A 78 -13.21 16.28 2.55
CA SER A 78 -14.03 15.16 2.07
C SER A 78 -13.34 13.81 2.29
N LEU A 79 -14.02 12.91 3.02
CA LEU A 79 -13.64 11.50 3.21
C LEU A 79 -13.38 10.79 1.86
N ARG A 80 -13.98 11.28 0.78
CA ARG A 80 -13.81 10.76 -0.58
C ARG A 80 -12.36 10.84 -1.07
N SER A 81 -11.59 11.88 -0.72
CA SER A 81 -10.19 11.98 -1.18
C SER A 81 -9.30 10.91 -0.52
N GLU A 82 -9.56 10.61 0.75
CA GLU A 82 -8.86 9.54 1.48
C GLU A 82 -9.20 8.15 0.91
N GLN A 83 -10.46 7.94 0.52
CA GLN A 83 -10.89 6.70 -0.14
C GLN A 83 -10.22 6.51 -1.50
N VAL A 84 -10.13 7.58 -2.30
CA VAL A 84 -9.46 7.57 -3.60
C VAL A 84 -7.97 7.22 -3.44
N THR A 85 -7.27 7.82 -2.49
CA THR A 85 -5.85 7.52 -2.27
C THR A 85 -5.62 6.14 -1.70
N ALA A 86 -6.52 5.60 -0.86
CA ALA A 86 -6.43 4.22 -0.42
C ALA A 86 -6.47 3.24 -1.61
N MET A 87 -7.36 3.46 -2.58
CA MET A 87 -7.43 2.62 -3.78
C MET A 87 -6.21 2.78 -4.69
N ALA A 88 -5.72 4.02 -4.85
CA ALA A 88 -4.49 4.28 -5.58
C ALA A 88 -3.30 3.56 -4.94
N LEU A 89 -3.28 3.45 -3.62
CA LEU A 89 -2.21 2.79 -2.89
C LEU A 89 -2.26 1.26 -2.97
N ILE A 90 -3.45 0.65 -2.95
CA ILE A 90 -3.61 -0.78 -3.25
C ILE A 90 -3.10 -1.07 -4.67
N ALA A 91 -3.39 -0.17 -5.62
CA ALA A 91 -2.89 -0.31 -6.99
C ALA A 91 -1.37 -0.19 -7.05
N ALA A 92 -0.80 0.85 -6.45
CA ALA A 92 0.64 1.11 -6.45
C ALA A 92 1.41 -0.06 -5.80
N SER A 93 0.98 -0.53 -4.63
CA SER A 93 1.61 -1.68 -3.95
C SER A 93 1.59 -2.95 -4.80
N THR A 94 0.45 -3.26 -5.42
CA THR A 94 0.31 -4.45 -6.29
C THR A 94 1.14 -4.32 -7.57
N ILE A 95 1.15 -3.15 -8.19
CA ILE A 95 1.97 -2.85 -9.36
C ILE A 95 3.46 -2.99 -9.03
N SER A 96 3.91 -2.45 -7.90
CA SER A 96 5.30 -2.57 -7.48
C SER A 96 5.69 -4.02 -7.20
N PHE A 97 4.83 -4.80 -6.53
CA PHE A 97 5.04 -6.24 -6.35
C PHE A 97 5.21 -6.96 -7.69
N VAL A 98 4.25 -6.80 -8.60
CA VAL A 98 4.26 -7.45 -9.92
C VAL A 98 5.51 -7.07 -10.72
N TYR A 99 5.93 -5.81 -10.66
CA TYR A 99 7.09 -5.32 -11.39
C TYR A 99 8.38 -6.03 -10.97
N PHE A 100 8.64 -6.14 -9.67
CA PHE A 100 9.85 -6.78 -9.15
C PHE A 100 9.78 -8.32 -9.16
N GLN A 101 8.62 -8.89 -8.88
CA GLN A 101 8.42 -10.34 -8.86
C GLN A 101 8.52 -10.94 -10.27
N PHE A 102 7.88 -10.31 -11.27
CA PHE A 102 7.90 -10.77 -12.65
C PHE A 102 8.90 -9.96 -13.50
N TYR A 103 10.02 -9.53 -12.90
CA TYR A 103 10.95 -8.61 -13.54
C TYR A 103 11.48 -9.13 -14.89
N HIS A 104 11.71 -10.43 -15.01
CA HIS A 104 12.18 -11.04 -16.26
C HIS A 104 11.03 -11.49 -17.19
N ASP A 105 9.84 -11.76 -16.65
CA ASP A 105 8.62 -12.01 -17.43
C ASP A 105 7.88 -10.70 -17.72
N LYS A 106 8.40 -9.96 -18.70
CA LYS A 106 7.88 -8.63 -19.07
C LYS A 106 6.44 -8.67 -19.55
N TRP A 107 6.00 -9.78 -20.15
CA TRP A 107 4.62 -9.90 -20.63
C TRP A 107 3.67 -9.98 -19.44
N THR A 108 3.92 -10.92 -18.52
CA THR A 108 3.08 -11.11 -17.32
C THR A 108 3.06 -9.84 -16.47
N SER A 109 4.22 -9.23 -16.28
CA SER A 109 4.35 -7.96 -15.54
C SER A 109 3.48 -6.85 -16.16
N ARG A 110 3.60 -6.60 -17.47
CA ARG A 110 2.82 -5.55 -18.16
C ARG A 110 1.32 -5.81 -18.14
N MET A 111 0.90 -7.07 -18.33
CA MET A 111 -0.53 -7.43 -18.33
C MET A 111 -1.16 -7.19 -16.96
N TYR A 112 -0.49 -7.58 -15.88
CA TYR A 112 -0.96 -7.28 -14.53
C TYR A 112 -0.94 -5.78 -14.23
N MET A 113 0.14 -5.06 -14.56
CA MET A 113 0.19 -3.61 -14.35
C MET A 113 -0.95 -2.88 -15.06
N LEU A 114 -1.23 -3.24 -16.31
CA LEU A 114 -2.35 -2.69 -17.07
C LEU A 114 -3.70 -3.04 -16.42
N PHE A 115 -3.90 -4.31 -16.06
CA PHE A 115 -5.13 -4.77 -15.41
C PHE A 115 -5.40 -4.01 -14.11
N PHE A 116 -4.44 -3.96 -13.19
CA PHE A 116 -4.58 -3.23 -11.92
C PHE A 116 -4.72 -1.72 -12.13
N GLY A 117 -4.00 -1.13 -13.10
CA GLY A 117 -4.18 0.27 -13.47
C GLY A 117 -5.61 0.59 -13.92
N LEU A 118 -6.17 -0.22 -14.82
CA LEU A 118 -7.54 -0.05 -15.31
C LEU A 118 -8.58 -0.26 -14.20
N VAL A 119 -8.42 -1.28 -13.38
CA VAL A 119 -9.32 -1.55 -12.25
C VAL A 119 -9.27 -0.41 -11.22
N ALA A 120 -8.08 0.14 -10.94
CA ALA A 120 -7.92 1.30 -10.07
C ALA A 120 -8.66 2.53 -10.62
N VAL A 121 -8.46 2.88 -11.89
CA VAL A 121 -9.13 4.02 -12.54
C VAL A 121 -10.64 3.85 -12.51
N GLN A 122 -11.15 2.66 -12.85
CA GLN A 122 -12.58 2.38 -12.83
C GLN A 122 -13.15 2.46 -11.41
N SER A 123 -12.43 1.96 -10.41
CA SER A 123 -12.83 2.03 -9.00
C SER A 123 -12.87 3.47 -8.49
N VAL A 124 -11.85 4.27 -8.82
CA VAL A 124 -11.80 5.71 -8.49
C VAL A 124 -12.96 6.44 -9.13
N ARG A 125 -13.23 6.21 -10.43
CA ARG A 125 -14.38 6.79 -11.13
C ARG A 125 -15.69 6.44 -10.43
N HIS A 126 -15.86 5.17 -10.04
CA HIS A 126 -17.06 4.73 -9.34
C HIS A 126 -17.22 5.40 -7.96
N MET A 127 -16.14 5.53 -7.18
CA MET A 127 -16.17 6.22 -5.88
C MET A 127 -16.45 7.72 -5.98
N ILE A 128 -16.05 8.35 -7.09
CA ILE A 128 -16.39 9.75 -7.36
C ILE A 128 -17.88 9.90 -7.67
N GLN A 129 -18.46 8.93 -8.38
CA GLN A 129 -19.84 8.97 -8.87
C GLN A 129 -20.89 8.40 -7.88
N SER A 130 -20.51 7.45 -7.03
CA SER A 130 -21.41 6.74 -6.11
C SER A 130 -20.86 6.75 -4.68
N GLU A 131 -21.73 7.02 -3.71
CA GLU A 131 -21.39 7.02 -2.27
C GLU A 131 -21.29 5.61 -1.67
N THR A 132 -21.68 4.55 -2.41
CA THR A 132 -21.90 3.25 -1.76
C THR A 132 -20.74 2.25 -1.89
N SER A 133 -20.19 1.96 -0.70
CA SER A 133 -19.40 0.79 -0.26
C SER A 133 -17.91 0.72 -0.59
N PHE A 134 -17.19 1.81 -0.32
CA PHE A 134 -15.71 1.82 -0.23
C PHE A 134 -15.11 0.58 0.46
N PRO A 135 -15.61 0.09 1.62
CA PRO A 135 -15.09 -1.14 2.24
C PRO A 135 -15.18 -2.37 1.34
N LYS A 136 -16.27 -2.53 0.57
CA LYS A 136 -16.42 -3.64 -0.38
C LYS A 136 -15.43 -3.50 -1.53
N ALA A 137 -15.24 -2.28 -2.04
CA ALA A 137 -14.26 -2.02 -3.08
C ALA A 137 -12.84 -2.33 -2.62
N CYS A 138 -12.46 -1.93 -1.40
CA CYS A 138 -11.16 -2.26 -0.81
C CYS A 138 -10.96 -3.78 -0.64
N VAL A 139 -11.96 -4.49 -0.11
CA VAL A 139 -11.87 -5.95 0.05
C VAL A 139 -11.76 -6.64 -1.30
N TRP A 140 -12.63 -6.30 -2.25
CA TRP A 140 -12.60 -6.88 -3.59
C TRP A 140 -11.24 -6.63 -4.27
N TYR A 141 -10.76 -5.39 -4.23
CA TYR A 141 -9.51 -5.04 -4.89
C TYR A 141 -8.27 -5.61 -4.19
N GLY A 142 -8.28 -5.67 -2.86
CA GLY A 142 -7.26 -6.36 -2.08
C GLY A 142 -7.22 -7.87 -2.38
N LEU A 143 -8.39 -8.51 -2.54
CA LEU A 143 -8.49 -9.92 -2.95
C LEU A 143 -7.94 -10.14 -4.37
N LEU A 144 -8.23 -9.22 -5.30
CA LEU A 144 -7.60 -9.27 -6.63
C LEU A 144 -6.08 -9.19 -6.53
N GLY A 145 -5.55 -8.39 -5.60
CA GLY A 145 -4.11 -8.29 -5.31
C GLY A 145 -3.44 -9.64 -4.98
N PHE A 146 -4.17 -10.63 -4.45
CA PHE A 146 -3.60 -11.97 -4.22
C PHE A 146 -3.39 -12.79 -5.50
N ILE A 147 -4.09 -12.49 -6.60
CA ILE A 147 -3.96 -13.23 -7.86
C ILE A 147 -2.50 -13.30 -8.36
N PRO A 148 -1.76 -12.17 -8.52
CA PRO A 148 -0.37 -12.26 -8.96
C PRO A 148 0.53 -12.96 -7.93
N ALA A 149 0.22 -12.91 -6.63
CA ALA A 149 0.98 -13.63 -5.61
C ALA A 149 0.79 -15.15 -5.72
N VAL A 150 -0.45 -15.60 -5.90
CA VAL A 150 -0.77 -17.02 -6.15
C VAL A 150 -0.17 -17.48 -7.47
N HIS A 151 -0.23 -16.64 -8.52
CA HIS A 151 0.41 -16.94 -9.79
C HIS A 151 1.93 -17.12 -9.61
N ALA A 152 2.60 -16.23 -8.90
CA ALA A 152 4.04 -16.34 -8.63
C ALA A 152 4.42 -17.59 -7.82
N LEU A 153 3.52 -18.10 -6.96
CA LEU A 153 3.73 -19.35 -6.21
C LEU A 153 3.59 -20.59 -7.10
N LEU A 154 2.61 -20.59 -8.01
CA LEU A 154 2.27 -21.75 -8.83
C LEU A 154 3.12 -21.85 -10.10
N TRP A 155 3.55 -20.72 -10.65
CA TRP A 155 4.21 -20.66 -11.95
C TRP A 155 5.72 -20.44 -11.84
N PRO A 156 6.53 -21.18 -12.62
CA PRO A 156 7.96 -20.93 -12.66
C PRO A 156 8.26 -19.59 -13.35
N SER A 157 8.74 -18.61 -12.58
CA SER A 157 9.26 -17.35 -13.11
C SER A 157 10.60 -17.01 -12.47
N THR A 158 11.54 -16.48 -13.26
CA THR A 158 12.71 -15.78 -12.72
C THR A 158 12.31 -14.39 -12.27
N CYS A 159 12.90 -13.94 -11.18
CA CYS A 159 12.62 -12.69 -10.49
C CYS A 159 13.93 -12.02 -10.14
N ARG A 160 13.86 -10.71 -9.88
CA ARG A 160 15.00 -9.95 -9.39
C ARG A 160 15.10 -9.99 -7.86
N MET A 161 13.95 -10.10 -7.22
CA MET A 161 13.82 -10.26 -5.78
C MET A 161 12.54 -11.06 -5.49
N PRO A 162 12.58 -12.05 -4.59
CA PRO A 162 11.38 -12.74 -4.15
C PRO A 162 10.60 -11.80 -3.25
N MET A 163 9.51 -11.25 -3.77
CA MET A 163 8.66 -10.30 -3.06
C MET A 163 7.41 -10.94 -2.46
N ILE A 164 7.14 -12.21 -2.78
CA ILE A 164 5.91 -12.93 -2.40
C ILE A 164 5.65 -12.83 -0.90
N THR A 165 6.62 -13.20 -0.05
CA THR A 165 6.47 -13.15 1.42
C THR A 165 6.20 -11.74 1.92
N ASN A 166 6.93 -10.76 1.40
CA ASN A 166 6.79 -9.37 1.81
C ASN A 166 5.40 -8.83 1.43
N PHE A 167 4.94 -9.15 0.23
CA PHE A 167 3.65 -8.71 -0.29
C PHE A 167 2.46 -9.42 0.37
N ILE A 168 2.54 -10.74 0.61
CA ILE A 168 1.51 -11.49 1.36
C ILE A 168 1.43 -10.97 2.79
N THR A 169 2.56 -10.75 3.46
CA THR A 169 2.59 -10.14 4.80
C THR A 169 1.96 -8.75 4.79
N TYR A 170 2.30 -7.91 3.81
CA TYR A 170 1.69 -6.59 3.61
C TYR A 170 0.17 -6.68 3.46
N LEU A 171 -0.34 -7.52 2.55
CA LEU A 171 -1.78 -7.68 2.31
C LEU A 171 -2.50 -8.24 3.55
N THR A 172 -1.93 -9.25 4.20
CA THR A 172 -2.54 -9.92 5.35
C THR A 172 -2.64 -8.98 6.54
N LEU A 173 -1.58 -8.23 6.85
CA LEU A 173 -1.60 -7.27 7.95
C LEU A 173 -2.55 -6.09 7.69
N ASN A 174 -2.63 -5.60 6.45
CA ASN A 174 -3.65 -4.60 6.09
C ASN A 174 -5.08 -5.15 6.21
N ALA A 175 -5.29 -6.40 5.78
CA ALA A 175 -6.58 -7.07 5.92
C ALA A 175 -6.95 -7.23 7.41
N ILE A 176 -6.02 -7.66 8.26
CA ILE A 176 -6.23 -7.75 9.72
C ILE A 176 -6.62 -6.39 10.30
N GLY A 177 -5.90 -5.31 9.96
CA GLY A 177 -6.24 -3.95 10.39
C GLY A 177 -7.64 -3.51 9.94
N GLY A 178 -7.99 -3.75 8.67
CA GLY A 178 -9.31 -3.44 8.13
C GLY A 178 -10.43 -4.27 8.74
N PHE A 179 -10.22 -5.57 8.94
CA PHE A 179 -11.19 -6.45 9.60
C PHE A 179 -11.40 -6.04 11.05
N ALA A 180 -10.32 -5.74 11.80
CA ALA A 180 -10.40 -5.28 13.18
C ALA A 180 -11.26 -4.01 13.30
N TYR A 181 -11.14 -3.09 12.35
CA TYR A 181 -11.99 -1.90 12.24
C TYR A 181 -13.47 -2.23 11.95
N VAL A 182 -13.74 -3.08 10.96
CA VAL A 182 -15.11 -3.43 10.56
C VAL A 182 -15.86 -4.15 11.67
N ILE A 183 -15.23 -5.15 12.29
CA ILE A 183 -15.88 -5.98 13.31
C ILE A 183 -15.76 -5.39 14.73
N ARG A 184 -14.93 -4.35 14.89
CA ARG A 184 -14.66 -3.67 16.17
C ARG A 184 -14.18 -4.65 17.26
N VAL A 185 -13.23 -5.54 16.93
CA VAL A 185 -12.74 -6.59 17.87
C VAL A 185 -12.31 -5.97 19.19
N PRO A 186 -11.40 -4.98 19.22
CA PRO A 186 -10.86 -4.46 20.47
C PRO A 186 -11.97 -3.87 21.35
N GLU A 187 -12.89 -3.12 20.75
CA GLU A 187 -14.00 -2.47 21.44
C GLU A 187 -14.98 -3.50 22.00
N ARG A 188 -15.35 -4.51 21.20
CA ARG A 188 -16.28 -5.56 21.63
C ARG A 188 -15.71 -6.41 22.77
N LEU A 189 -14.41 -6.70 22.73
CA LEU A 189 -13.73 -7.43 23.80
C LEU A 189 -13.61 -6.59 25.08
N ALA A 190 -13.40 -5.27 24.95
CA ALA A 190 -13.24 -4.36 26.07
C ALA A 190 -14.57 -3.76 26.60
N GLY A 191 -15.71 -4.07 25.98
CA GLY A 191 -17.01 -3.48 26.34
C GLY A 191 -17.13 -1.98 26.02
N LEU A 192 -16.32 -1.46 25.09
CA LEU A 192 -16.30 -0.04 24.73
C LEU A 192 -17.29 0.24 23.59
N VAL A 193 -17.98 1.39 23.67
CA VAL A 193 -18.97 1.81 22.67
C VAL A 193 -18.31 2.56 21.49
N SER A 194 -17.17 3.22 21.73
CA SER A 194 -16.46 4.03 20.74
C SER A 194 -15.52 3.20 19.87
N ASN A 195 -15.59 3.34 18.55
CA ASN A 195 -14.74 2.69 17.52
C ASN A 195 -13.30 3.25 17.45
N SER A 196 -12.85 3.97 18.47
CA SER A 196 -11.59 4.71 18.45
C SER A 196 -10.36 3.81 18.36
N ILE A 197 -10.36 2.68 19.08
CA ILE A 197 -9.17 1.82 19.20
C ILE A 197 -8.92 1.08 17.89
N SER A 198 -9.95 0.51 17.29
CA SER A 198 -9.86 -0.21 16.02
C SER A 198 -9.54 0.71 14.85
N LYS A 199 -10.03 1.96 14.87
CA LYS A 199 -9.65 3.01 13.90
C LYS A 199 -8.17 3.34 14.01
N ILE A 200 -7.68 3.62 15.22
CA ILE A 200 -6.25 3.86 15.50
C ILE A 200 -5.40 2.66 15.05
N PHE A 201 -5.82 1.44 15.41
CA PHE A 201 -5.13 0.21 15.04
C PHE A 201 -5.03 0.06 13.52
N MET A 202 -6.12 0.27 12.78
CA MET A 202 -6.13 0.22 11.32
C MET A 202 -5.10 1.19 10.70
N HIS A 203 -5.07 2.45 11.14
CA HIS A 203 -4.10 3.42 10.63
C HIS A 203 -2.65 3.09 11.03
N ALA A 204 -2.42 2.60 12.26
CA ALA A 204 -1.11 2.17 12.71
C ALA A 204 -0.60 0.94 11.93
N SER A 205 -1.45 -0.07 11.75
CA SER A 205 -1.15 -1.26 10.93
C SER A 205 -0.83 -0.86 9.49
N PHE A 206 -1.56 0.11 8.93
CA PHE A 206 -1.28 0.64 7.61
C PHE A 206 0.13 1.24 7.51
N ILE A 207 0.52 2.15 8.41
CA ILE A 207 1.86 2.76 8.37
C ILE A 207 2.95 1.69 8.53
N MET A 208 2.80 0.79 9.50
CA MET A 208 3.76 -0.28 9.76
C MET A 208 3.97 -1.17 8.53
N THR A 209 2.88 -1.60 7.88
CA THR A 209 2.95 -2.47 6.70
C THR A 209 3.52 -1.74 5.49
N ALA A 210 3.16 -0.47 5.29
CA ALA A 210 3.75 0.36 4.24
C ALA A 210 5.27 0.52 4.44
N SER A 211 5.74 0.71 5.68
CA SER A 211 7.17 0.84 5.99
C SER A 211 7.92 -0.47 5.70
N PHE A 212 7.34 -1.60 6.13
CA PHE A 212 7.89 -2.92 5.84
C PHE A 212 7.99 -3.18 4.32
N PHE A 213 6.92 -2.90 3.58
CA PHE A 213 6.91 -3.12 2.13
C PHE A 213 7.81 -2.14 1.38
N ALA A 214 7.92 -0.88 1.82
CA ALA A 214 8.88 0.08 1.28
C ALA A 214 10.32 -0.42 1.41
N GLY A 215 10.69 -0.97 2.56
CA GLY A 215 12.01 -1.56 2.77
C GLY A 215 12.28 -2.69 1.78
N ALA A 216 11.32 -3.57 1.55
CA ALA A 216 11.44 -4.63 0.55
C ALA A 216 11.61 -4.06 -0.87
N LEU A 217 10.85 -3.03 -1.24
CA LEU A 217 10.96 -2.39 -2.57
C LEU A 217 12.32 -1.72 -2.80
N LEU A 218 12.90 -1.10 -1.77
CA LEU A 218 14.24 -0.51 -1.84
C LEU A 218 15.31 -1.58 -2.03
N VAL A 219 15.23 -2.70 -1.30
CA VAL A 219 16.13 -3.85 -1.52
C VAL A 219 15.96 -4.41 -2.94
N GLY A 220 14.73 -4.47 -3.45
CA GLY A 220 14.44 -4.93 -4.81
C GLY A 220 15.02 -4.01 -5.89
N HIS A 221 15.03 -2.70 -5.65
CA HIS A 221 15.64 -1.69 -6.51
C HIS A 221 17.16 -1.80 -6.53
N GLU A 222 17.79 -2.02 -5.38
CA GLU A 222 19.25 -2.13 -5.25
C GLU A 222 19.80 -3.50 -5.70
N SER A 223 18.96 -4.54 -5.71
CA SER A 223 19.35 -5.88 -6.15
C SER A 223 19.79 -5.85 -7.61
N ASN A 224 20.97 -6.39 -7.93
CA ASN A 224 21.40 -6.65 -9.32
C ASN A 224 21.39 -8.15 -9.65
N THR A 225 20.80 -8.96 -8.77
CA THR A 225 20.85 -10.41 -8.86
C THR A 225 19.69 -10.93 -9.69
N ALA A 226 19.98 -11.68 -10.75
CA ALA A 226 18.99 -12.52 -11.41
C ALA A 226 18.93 -13.84 -10.64
N LEU A 227 17.81 -14.09 -9.96
CA LEU A 227 17.62 -15.29 -9.17
C LEU A 227 17.06 -16.43 -10.03
N THR A 228 17.44 -17.66 -9.67
CA THR A 228 16.88 -18.86 -10.29
C THR A 228 15.39 -18.98 -9.98
N VAL A 229 14.67 -19.78 -10.77
CA VAL A 229 13.23 -20.03 -10.56
C VAL A 229 12.95 -20.55 -9.14
N ASP A 230 13.81 -21.44 -8.63
CA ASP A 230 13.62 -22.02 -7.30
C ASP A 230 13.88 -21.02 -6.17
N GLU A 231 14.85 -20.10 -6.35
CA GLU A 231 15.09 -19.00 -5.42
C GLU A 231 13.93 -17.98 -5.43
N CYS A 232 13.30 -17.78 -6.58
CA CYS A 232 12.16 -16.89 -6.74
C CYS A 232 10.83 -17.44 -6.22
N LYS A 233 10.69 -18.77 -6.20
CA LYS A 233 9.61 -19.47 -5.51
C LYS A 233 9.83 -19.52 -3.99
N GLY A 234 11.08 -19.33 -3.55
CA GLY A 234 11.52 -19.64 -2.20
C GLY A 234 10.76 -18.90 -1.10
N TRP A 235 9.80 -19.59 -0.47
CA TRP A 235 9.61 -19.52 0.97
C TRP A 235 10.77 -20.25 1.64
N LYS A 236 11.92 -19.57 1.76
CA LYS A 236 12.93 -19.97 2.72
C LYS A 236 12.50 -19.43 4.07
N TRP A 237 11.98 -20.32 4.91
CA TRP A 237 11.72 -20.08 6.33
C TRP A 237 13.03 -19.78 7.07
#